data_AF-A0ABD5MSV7-F1
#
_entry.id   AF-A0ABD5MSV7-F1
#
_cell.length_a   1.000
_cell.length_b   1.000
_cell.length_c   1.000
_cell.angle_alpha   90.00
_cell.angle_beta   90.00
_cell.angle_gamma   90.00
#
_symmetry.space_group_name_H-M   'P 1'
#
loop_
_entity.id
_entity.type
_entity.pdbx_description
1 polymer ?
#
loop_
_entity_poly.entity_id
_entity_poly.type
_entity_poly.pdbx_seq_one_letter_code
_entity_poly.pdbx_strand_id
1 'polypeptide(L)'
;MDATLELPTGETVDTETVFSFNGYPYRFRPLDHGEYGFALSPLVWGGGDMDVPFEDRAELREQWGPESRGVLTDEEWRDWLVEARADDRFGDDELDAVERELFGTDGGFLDRVKRTLGVG
;
A
#
# COMPACT_ATOMS: atom_id res chain seq x y z
N MET A 1 -18.31 7.74 -3.19
CA MET A 1 -17.64 8.57 -2.18
C MET A 1 -16.17 8.24 -2.29
N ASP A 2 -15.34 9.22 -2.57
CA ASP A 2 -13.88 9.10 -2.52
C ASP A 2 -13.48 9.04 -1.04
N ALA A 3 -13.52 7.83 -0.45
CA ALA A 3 -13.08 7.62 0.91
C ALA A 3 -11.56 7.76 0.97
N THR A 4 -11.07 8.47 1.99
CA THR A 4 -9.63 8.64 2.21
C THR A 4 -9.24 8.34 3.66
N LEU A 5 -7.97 7.97 3.81
CA LEU A 5 -7.32 7.68 5.08
C LEU A 5 -6.13 8.61 5.26
N GLU A 6 -6.03 9.23 6.44
CA GLU A 6 -4.81 9.96 6.84
C GLU A 6 -3.89 8.98 7.55
N LEU A 7 -2.68 8.80 7.02
CA LEU A 7 -1.65 7.95 7.60
C LEU A 7 -0.99 8.63 8.80
N PRO A 8 -0.36 7.87 9.72
CA PRO A 8 0.38 8.44 10.85
C PRO A 8 1.54 9.37 10.45
N THR A 9 2.04 9.24 9.23
CA THR A 9 3.07 10.09 8.63
C THR A 9 2.53 11.46 8.15
N GLY A 10 1.20 11.62 8.08
CA GLY A 10 0.51 12.85 7.69
C GLY A 10 0.04 12.90 6.23
N GLU A 11 0.43 11.93 5.40
CA GLU A 11 -0.13 11.80 4.05
C GLU A 11 -1.60 11.34 4.09
N THR A 12 -2.37 11.76 3.08
CA THR A 12 -3.73 11.27 2.86
C THR A 12 -3.76 10.37 1.63
N VAL A 13 -4.29 9.16 1.79
CA VAL A 13 -4.34 8.13 0.75
C VAL A 13 -5.79 7.78 0.42
N ASP A 14 -6.07 7.54 -0.85
CA ASP A 14 -7.34 6.97 -1.34
C ASP A 14 -7.23 5.45 -1.53
N THR A 15 -8.29 4.81 -2.03
CA THR A 15 -8.35 3.35 -2.20
C THR A 15 -7.41 2.78 -3.25
N GLU A 16 -6.93 3.62 -4.18
CA GLU A 16 -5.97 3.24 -5.21
C GLU A 16 -4.52 3.50 -4.78
N THR A 17 -4.31 4.37 -3.78
CA THR A 17 -2.96 4.73 -3.31
C THR A 17 -2.31 3.59 -2.52
N VAL A 18 -1.13 3.19 -3.00
CA VAL A 18 -0.27 2.19 -2.36
C VAL A 18 0.69 2.86 -1.39
N PHE A 19 0.83 2.29 -0.20
CA PHE A 19 1.76 2.76 0.83
C PHE A 19 2.40 1.60 1.58
N SER A 20 3.53 1.86 2.23
CA SER A 20 4.28 0.92 3.04
C SER A 20 3.76 0.90 4.48
N PHE A 21 3.27 -0.26 4.90
CA PHE A 21 2.88 -0.56 6.27
C PHE A 21 3.56 -1.83 6.74
N ASN A 22 4.25 -1.76 7.88
CA ASN A 22 5.04 -2.85 8.46
C ASN A 22 5.96 -3.55 7.43
N GLY A 23 6.65 -2.75 6.61
CA GLY A 23 7.62 -3.25 5.63
C GLY A 23 7.02 -3.88 4.37
N TYR A 24 5.71 -3.79 4.14
CA TYR A 24 5.03 -4.37 2.98
C TYR A 24 4.08 -3.37 2.28
N PRO A 25 3.83 -3.51 0.97
CA PRO A 25 2.88 -2.66 0.24
C PRO A 25 1.41 -3.01 0.54
N TYR A 26 0.63 -1.99 0.90
CA TYR A 26 -0.81 -2.07 1.19
C TYR A 26 -1.61 -0.98 0.45
N ARG A 27 -2.92 -1.21 0.30
CA ARG A 27 -3.92 -0.23 -0.13
C ARG A 27 -4.97 -0.03 0.97
N PHE A 28 -5.57 1.15 1.00
CA PHE A 28 -6.69 1.46 1.88
C PHE A 28 -8.00 0.88 1.33
N ARG A 29 -8.79 0.24 2.20
CA ARG A 29 -10.13 -0.27 1.85
C ARG A 29 -11.16 0.18 2.88
N PRO A 30 -12.11 1.07 2.54
CA PRO A 30 -13.21 1.39 3.45
C PRO A 30 -14.09 0.16 3.65
N LEU A 31 -14.56 -0.06 4.89
CA LEU A 31 -15.49 -1.12 5.23
C LEU A 31 -16.85 -0.54 5.60
N ASP A 32 -17.92 -1.25 5.25
CA ASP A 32 -19.27 -0.98 5.74
C ASP A 32 -19.58 -1.97 6.88
N HIS A 33 -18.80 -1.88 7.96
CA HIS A 33 -18.89 -2.78 9.11
C HIS A 33 -19.14 -1.99 10.40
N GLY A 34 -19.94 -2.54 11.33
CA GLY A 34 -20.31 -1.84 12.57
C GLY A 34 -19.17 -1.73 13.60
N GLU A 35 -18.17 -2.61 13.50
CA GLU A 35 -17.02 -2.69 14.42
C GLU A 35 -15.72 -2.15 13.79
N TYR A 36 -15.63 -2.10 12.46
CA TYR A 36 -14.40 -1.70 11.75
C TYR A 36 -14.71 -0.61 10.73
N GLY A 37 -14.00 0.50 10.80
CA GLY A 37 -14.15 1.59 9.85
C GLY A 37 -13.48 1.31 8.50
N PHE A 38 -12.39 0.55 8.49
CA PHE A 38 -11.64 0.22 7.28
C PHE A 38 -10.73 -1.00 7.46
N ALA A 39 -10.09 -1.42 6.36
CA ALA A 39 -9.00 -2.37 6.37
C ALA A 39 -7.83 -1.91 5.49
N LEU A 40 -6.67 -2.50 5.75
CA LEU A 40 -5.51 -2.43 4.87
C LEU A 40 -5.39 -3.74 4.09
N SER A 41 -5.45 -3.64 2.77
CA SER A 41 -5.35 -4.78 1.86
C SER A 41 -3.94 -4.89 1.28
N PRO A 42 -3.24 -6.03 1.40
CA PRO A 42 -1.92 -6.20 0.81
C PRO A 42 -1.99 -6.08 -0.72
N LEU A 43 -0.95 -5.52 -1.33
CA LEU A 43 -0.93 -5.25 -2.77
C LEU A 43 -0.99 -6.52 -3.62
N VAL A 44 -0.26 -7.55 -3.20
CA VAL A 44 -0.26 -8.88 -3.81
C VAL A 44 -0.39 -9.90 -2.70
N TRP A 45 -1.47 -10.67 -2.73
CA TRP A 45 -1.60 -11.87 -1.94
C TRP A 45 -2.61 -12.82 -2.59
N GLY A 46 -2.18 -13.54 -3.64
CA GLY A 46 -2.76 -14.82 -4.11
C GLY A 46 -4.29 -15.03 -4.12
N GLY A 47 -5.13 -13.98 -4.14
CA GLY A 47 -6.58 -14.08 -4.05
C GLY A 47 -7.17 -14.47 -2.68
N GLY A 48 -6.48 -14.21 -1.55
CA GLY A 48 -6.97 -14.55 -0.21
C GLY A 48 -7.05 -13.38 0.78
N ASP A 49 -8.14 -13.34 1.56
CA ASP A 49 -8.46 -12.35 2.61
C ASP A 49 -7.41 -12.27 3.73
N MET A 50 -6.39 -11.43 3.57
CA MET A 50 -5.60 -10.91 4.70
C MET A 50 -5.72 -9.39 4.80
N ASP A 51 -6.91 -8.88 4.53
CA ASP A 51 -7.26 -7.52 4.90
C ASP A 51 -7.07 -7.37 6.42
N VAL A 52 -6.27 -6.40 6.84
CA VAL A 52 -6.07 -6.10 8.27
C VAL A 52 -7.12 -5.07 8.67
N PRO A 53 -8.15 -5.44 9.45
CA PRO A 53 -9.21 -4.51 9.83
C PRO A 53 -8.72 -3.55 10.92
N PHE A 54 -9.29 -2.35 10.91
CA PHE A 54 -9.08 -1.31 11.92
C PHE A 54 -10.43 -0.70 12.29
N GLU A 55 -10.67 -0.53 13.59
CA GLU A 55 -11.79 0.23 14.15
C GLU A 55 -11.71 1.67 13.64
N ASP A 56 -10.55 2.31 13.83
CA ASP A 56 -10.34 3.69 13.43
C ASP A 56 -8.85 4.06 13.20
N ARG A 57 -8.61 5.36 12.98
CA ARG A 57 -7.26 5.91 12.73
C ARG A 57 -6.38 5.97 13.98
N ALA A 58 -6.95 5.93 15.17
CA ALA A 58 -6.17 5.83 16.41
C ALA A 58 -5.57 4.43 16.52
N GLU A 59 -6.36 3.38 16.24
CA GLU A 59 -5.86 2.01 16.23
C GLU A 59 -4.74 1.82 15.19
N LEU A 60 -4.90 2.39 13.98
CA LEU A 60 -3.83 2.37 12.97
C LEU A 60 -2.52 3.01 13.47
N ARG A 61 -2.61 4.11 14.22
CA ARG A 61 -1.43 4.76 14.81
C ARG A 61 -0.76 3.89 15.87
N GLU A 62 -1.53 3.17 16.66
CA GLU A 62 -0.99 2.25 17.67
C GLU A 62 -0.27 1.05 17.03
N GLN A 63 -0.79 0.56 15.91
CA GLN A 63 -0.19 -0.55 15.17
C GLN A 63 0.86 -0.12 14.13
N TRP A 64 1.17 1.18 14.04
CA TRP A 64 2.15 1.71 13.09
C TRP A 64 3.57 1.32 13.52
N GLY A 65 4.03 0.18 13.02
CA GLY A 65 5.34 -0.36 13.37
C GLY A 65 6.49 0.46 12.78
N PRO A 66 7.71 0.28 13.31
CA PRO A 66 8.91 1.02 12.89
C PRO A 66 9.33 0.76 11.43
N GLU A 67 8.85 -0.31 10.81
CA GLU A 67 9.07 -0.64 9.41
C GLU A 67 8.05 0.03 8.46
N SER A 68 7.03 0.70 9.00
CA SER A 68 6.04 1.44 8.21
C SER A 68 6.63 2.76 7.73
N ARG A 69 6.60 2.98 6.40
CA ARG A 69 7.19 4.17 5.78
C ARG A 69 6.17 5.13 5.16
N GLY A 70 4.90 4.75 5.03
CA GLY A 70 3.89 5.60 4.38
C GLY A 70 3.99 5.53 2.86
N VAL A 71 3.62 6.60 2.15
CA VAL A 71 3.68 6.65 0.68
C VAL A 71 5.14 6.75 0.24
N LEU A 72 5.54 5.85 -0.64
CA LEU A 72 6.89 5.84 -1.20
C LEU A 72 6.88 6.29 -2.66
N THR A 73 7.97 6.92 -3.07
CA THR A 73 8.25 7.26 -4.47
C THR A 73 8.58 6.02 -5.29
N ASP A 74 8.56 6.14 -6.62
CA ASP A 74 8.93 5.06 -7.54
C ASP A 74 10.34 4.53 -7.27
N GLU A 75 11.27 5.42 -6.92
CA GLU A 75 12.66 5.06 -6.63
C GLU A 75 12.75 4.29 -5.32
N GLU A 76 12.06 4.75 -4.27
CA GLU A 76 12.00 4.04 -2.99
C GLU A 76 11.31 2.67 -3.10
N TRP A 77 10.29 2.54 -3.95
CA TRP A 77 9.68 1.24 -4.23
C TRP A 77 10.61 0.28 -4.99
N ARG A 78 11.43 0.81 -5.91
CA ARG A 78 12.46 0.01 -6.59
C ARG A 78 13.54 -0.44 -5.61
N ASP A 79 13.99 0.46 -4.75
CA ASP A 79 14.95 0.12 -3.70
C ASP A 79 14.36 -0.94 -2.76
N TRP A 80 13.10 -0.79 -2.35
CA TRP A 80 12.39 -1.80 -1.56
C TRP A 80 12.34 -3.17 -2.27
N LEU A 81 12.06 -3.22 -3.57
CA LEU A 81 12.08 -4.48 -4.33
C LEU A 81 13.46 -5.13 -4.34
N VAL A 82 14.53 -4.34 -4.46
CA VAL A 82 15.91 -4.85 -4.40
C VAL A 82 16.21 -5.41 -3.01
N GLU A 83 15.83 -4.69 -1.95
CA GLU A 83 15.95 -5.16 -0.57
C GLU A 83 15.15 -6.45 -0.34
N ALA A 84 13.90 -6.49 -0.78
CA ALA A 84 12.99 -7.62 -0.61
C ALA A 84 13.45 -8.87 -1.37
N ARG A 85 14.03 -8.73 -2.57
CA ARG A 85 14.61 -9.86 -3.33
C ARG A 85 15.83 -10.48 -2.65
N ALA A 86 16.50 -9.75 -1.77
CA ALA A 86 17.61 -10.26 -0.98
C ALA A 86 17.16 -10.88 0.35
N ASP A 87 15.86 -10.86 0.65
CA ASP A 87 15.27 -11.31 1.91
C ASP A 87 14.47 -12.60 1.70
N ASP A 88 14.88 -13.69 2.37
CA ASP A 88 14.26 -15.02 2.25
C ASP A 88 12.79 -15.06 2.70
N ARG A 89 12.25 -13.98 3.30
CA ARG A 89 10.82 -13.86 3.64
C ARG A 89 9.92 -13.75 2.41
N PHE A 90 10.45 -13.29 1.29
CA PHE A 90 9.68 -13.03 0.07
C PHE A 90 10.03 -14.04 -1.03
N GLY A 91 9.01 -14.52 -1.73
CA GLY A 91 9.21 -15.35 -2.93
C GLY A 91 9.38 -14.49 -4.18
N ASP A 92 10.22 -14.94 -5.12
CA ASP A 92 10.45 -14.23 -6.39
C ASP A 92 9.15 -14.01 -7.18
N ASP A 93 8.25 -15.00 -7.24
CA ASP A 93 6.95 -14.88 -7.93
C ASP A 93 6.04 -13.83 -7.28
N GLU A 94 6.11 -13.67 -5.96
CA GLU A 94 5.35 -12.64 -5.23
C GLU A 94 5.89 -11.26 -5.56
N LEU A 95 7.22 -11.10 -5.51
CA LEU A 95 7.88 -9.83 -5.81
C LEU A 95 7.72 -9.42 -7.28
N ASP A 96 7.75 -10.37 -8.21
CA ASP A 96 7.43 -10.12 -9.62
C ASP A 96 5.99 -9.62 -9.79
N ALA A 97 5.03 -10.18 -9.03
CA ALA A 97 3.66 -9.70 -9.05
C ALA A 97 3.53 -8.30 -8.41
N VAL A 98 4.23 -8.03 -7.31
CA VAL A 98 4.27 -6.71 -6.66
C VAL A 98 4.83 -5.67 -7.63
N GLU A 99 5.95 -5.98 -8.28
CA GLU A 99 6.58 -5.14 -9.28
C GLU A 99 5.61 -4.83 -10.44
N ARG A 100 4.84 -5.83 -10.89
CA ARG A 100 3.83 -5.63 -11.94
C ARG A 100 2.67 -4.73 -11.50
N GLU A 101 2.21 -4.85 -10.26
CA GLU A 101 1.16 -3.97 -9.73
C GLU A 101 1.65 -2.53 -9.54
N LEU A 102 2.89 -2.35 -9.10
CA LEU A 102 3.50 -1.03 -8.91
C LEU A 102 3.83 -0.34 -10.26
N PHE A 103 4.36 -1.09 -11.24
CA PHE A 103 4.99 -0.54 -12.44
C PHE A 103 4.41 -1.02 -13.78
N GLY A 104 3.37 -1.86 -13.81
CA GLY A 104 2.83 -2.49 -15.02
C GLY A 104 2.22 -1.52 -16.06
N THR A 105 2.28 -1.91 -17.35
CA THR A 105 1.98 -1.03 -18.51
C THR A 105 0.50 -0.93 -18.90
N ASP A 106 -0.39 -1.76 -18.35
CA ASP A 106 -1.85 -1.68 -18.59
C ASP A 106 -2.58 -0.77 -17.57
N GLY A 107 -1.85 0.15 -16.94
CA GLY A 107 -2.39 1.11 -15.97
C GLY A 107 -1.79 1.01 -14.58
N GLY A 108 -0.50 0.73 -14.47
CA GLY A 108 0.24 0.86 -13.22
C GLY A 108 0.02 2.24 -12.60
N PHE A 109 -0.14 2.27 -11.28
CA PHE A 109 -0.49 3.42 -10.45
C PHE A 109 0.33 4.70 -10.78
N LEU A 110 1.57 4.52 -11.19
CA LEU A 110 2.52 5.61 -11.46
C LEU A 110 2.21 6.41 -12.73
N ASP A 111 1.60 5.79 -13.75
CA ASP A 111 1.14 6.51 -14.95
C ASP A 111 -0.08 7.39 -14.61
N ARG A 112 -0.85 7.01 -13.59
CA ARG A 112 -2.04 7.73 -13.12
C ARG A 112 -1.71 8.88 -12.17
N VAL A 113 -0.77 8.69 -11.24
CA VAL A 113 -0.31 9.77 -10.33
C VAL A 113 0.42 10.87 -11.10
N LYS A 114 1.25 10.53 -12.10
CA LYS A 114 1.85 11.53 -13.01
C LYS A 114 0.79 12.34 -13.78
N ARG A 115 -0.33 11.70 -14.16
CA ARG A 115 -1.44 12.38 -14.83
C ARG A 115 -2.22 13.34 -13.92
N THR A 116 -2.24 13.11 -12.60
CA THR A 116 -2.93 13.98 -11.63
C THR A 116 -2.05 15.15 -11.15
N LEU A 117 -0.72 15.02 -11.19
CA LEU A 117 0.22 16.05 -10.71
C LEU A 117 0.81 16.97 -11.80
N GLY A 118 0.46 16.80 -13.07
CA GLY A 118 0.69 17.81 -14.11
C GLY A 118 2.15 18.24 -14.29
N VAL A 119 3.08 17.28 -14.38
CA VAL A 119 4.43 17.56 -14.89
C VAL A 119 4.52 16.94 -16.28
N GLY A 120 4.33 17.80 -17.28
CA GLY A 120 4.68 17.55 -18.68
C GLY A 120 6.07 18.07 -19.02
#